data_AF-A0A519SEE2-F1
#
_entry.id   AF-A0A519SEE2-F1
#
_cell.length_a   1.000
_cell.length_b   1.000
_cell.length_c   1.000
_cell.angle_alpha   90.00
_cell.angle_beta   90.00
_cell.angle_gamma   90.00
#
_symmetry.space_group_name_H-M   'P 1'
#
loop_
_entity.id
_entity.type
_entity.pdbx_description
1 polymer ?
#
loop_
_entity_poly.entity_id
_entity_poly.type
_entity_poly.pdbx_seq_one_letter_code
_entity_poly.pdbx_strand_id
1 'polypeptide(L)' 'MELVNPILTGFYPDPSIVKVGPDYYLVNSTFSYFPGIPVMHSRDLKNWKQVGNVIDRPSQMT' A
#
# COMPACT_ATOMS: atom_id res chain seq x y z
N MET A 1 3.68 -21.98 0.52
CA MET A 1 4.60 -20.88 0.15
C MET A 1 4.90 -20.12 1.42
N GLU A 2 6.18 -19.92 1.75
CA GLU A 2 6.57 -19.22 2.97
C GLU A 2 6.48 -17.70 2.78
N LEU A 3 5.91 -17.01 3.78
CA LEU A 3 5.89 -15.56 3.90
C LEU A 3 7.15 -15.12 4.65
N VAL A 4 7.88 -14.15 4.10
CA VAL A 4 9.11 -13.63 4.69
C VAL A 4 8.86 -12.20 5.13
N ASN A 5 9.16 -11.90 6.39
CA ASN A 5 9.06 -10.55 6.91
C ASN A 5 10.37 -9.76 6.68
N PRO A 6 10.25 -8.44 6.44
CA PRO A 6 8.99 -7.71 6.24
C PRO A 6 8.42 -7.94 4.83
N ILE A 7 7.10 -8.09 4.70
CA ILE A 7 6.42 -8.29 3.40
C ILE A 7 6.54 -7.07 2.46
N LEU A 8 6.79 -5.88 3.04
CA LEU A 8 7.17 -4.65 2.35
C LEU A 8 8.38 -4.05 3.07
N THR A 9 9.51 -3.99 2.39
CA THR A 9 10.76 -3.41 2.92
C THR A 9 10.81 -1.90 2.72
N GLY A 10 11.48 -1.18 3.61
CA GLY A 10 11.63 0.28 3.53
C GLY A 10 10.56 1.05 4.30
N PHE A 11 10.19 2.23 3.81
CA PHE A 11 9.27 3.16 4.48
C PHE A 11 7.80 2.84 4.16
N TYR A 12 7.28 1.78 4.79
CA TYR A 12 5.87 1.37 4.70
C TYR A 12 5.25 1.18 6.10
N PRO A 13 5.08 2.27 6.88
CA PRO A 13 4.49 2.22 8.21
C PRO A 13 2.96 2.09 8.17
N ASP A 14 2.37 1.72 9.30
CA ASP A 14 0.91 1.66 9.53
C ASP A 14 0.12 0.91 8.44
N PRO A 15 0.44 -0.38 8.17
CA PRO A 15 -0.26 -1.12 7.14
C PRO A 15 -1.75 -1.30 7.49
N SER A 16 -2.64 -0.84 6.62
CA SER A 16 -4.07 -1.14 6.64
C SER A 16 -4.44 -1.95 5.40
N ILE A 17 -5.10 -3.11 5.60
CA ILE A 17 -5.33 -4.11 4.56
C ILE A 17 -6.81 -4.46 4.43
N VAL A 18 -7.27 -4.66 3.19
CA VAL A 18 -8.61 -5.15 2.86
C VAL A 18 -8.56 -6.20 1.75
N LYS A 19 -9.51 -7.13 1.76
CA LYS A 19 -9.70 -8.13 0.70
C LYS A 19 -11.00 -7.87 -0.06
N VAL A 20 -10.96 -7.91 -1.39
CA VAL A 20 -12.13 -7.80 -2.27
C VAL A 20 -12.06 -8.92 -3.31
N GLY A 21 -12.93 -9.92 -3.20
CA GLY A 21 -12.88 -11.10 -4.06
C GLY A 21 -11.53 -11.85 -3.93
N PRO A 22 -10.79 -12.10 -5.03
CA PRO A 22 -9.48 -12.75 -4.99
C PRO A 22 -8.32 -11.77 -4.71
N ASP A 23 -8.59 -10.48 -4.59
CA ASP A 23 -7.58 -9.42 -4.54
C ASP A 23 -7.42 -8.84 -3.13
N TYR A 24 -6.18 -8.52 -2.77
CA TYR A 24 -5.81 -7.83 -1.53
C TYR A 24 -5.28 -6.45 -1.85
N TYR A 25 -5.67 -5.46 -1.05
CA TYR A 25 -5.18 -4.10 -1.13
C TYR A 25 -4.61 -3.69 0.22
N LEU A 26 -3.44 -3.06 0.21
CA LEU A 26 -2.75 -2.57 1.40
C LEU A 26 -2.34 -1.12 1.18
N VAL A 27 -2.55 -0.27 2.19
CA VAL A 27 -2.09 1.12 2.21
C VAL A 27 -1.17 1.37 3.40
N ASN A 28 -0.32 2.40 3.29
CA ASN A 28 0.62 2.82 4.32
C ASN A 28 0.59 4.34 4.50
N SER A 29 0.95 4.81 5.70
CA SER A 29 1.14 6.23 5.97
C SER A 29 2.34 6.80 5.20
N THR A 30 2.19 7.97 4.57
CA THR A 30 3.28 8.68 3.85
C THR A 30 3.73 9.97 4.53
N PHE A 31 3.06 10.40 5.60
CA PHE A 31 3.33 11.68 6.25
C PHE A 31 3.32 12.82 5.21
N SER A 32 4.39 13.62 5.15
CA SER A 32 4.49 14.78 4.25
C SER A 32 4.90 14.44 2.81
N TYR A 33 5.10 13.16 2.46
CA TYR A 33 5.45 12.77 1.08
C TYR A 33 4.23 12.85 0.15
N PHE A 34 4.44 13.37 -1.06
CA PHE A 34 3.44 13.47 -2.13
C PHE A 34 4.02 12.87 -3.42
N PRO A 35 3.27 12.06 -4.20
CA PRO A 35 1.89 11.60 -3.94
C PRO A 35 1.80 10.71 -2.69
N GLY A 36 0.68 10.78 -1.97
CA GLY A 36 0.51 10.23 -0.64
C GLY A 36 -0.39 8.99 -0.57
N ILE A 37 -0.18 8.18 0.47
CA ILE A 37 -0.91 6.93 0.76
C ILE A 37 -0.82 5.94 -0.43
N PRO A 38 0.30 5.23 -0.63
CA PRO A 38 0.45 4.27 -1.71
C PRO A 38 -0.55 3.14 -1.55
N VAL A 39 -1.12 2.69 -2.67
CA VAL A 39 -2.00 1.53 -2.72
C VAL A 39 -1.23 0.37 -3.33
N MET A 40 -1.04 -0.69 -2.55
CA MET A 40 -0.40 -1.93 -2.93
C MET A 40 -1.46 -2.98 -3.24
N HIS A 41 -1.24 -3.80 -4.27
CA HIS A 41 -2.12 -4.90 -4.65
C HIS A 41 -1.37 -6.24 -4.61
N SER A 42 -2.06 -7.29 -4.19
CA SER A 42 -1.57 -8.68 -4.20
C SER A 42 -2.71 -9.67 -4.40
N ARG A 43 -2.40 -10.89 -4.83
CA ARG A 43 -3.30 -12.05 -4.83
C ARG A 43 -2.84 -13.19 -3.92
N ASP A 44 -1.65 -13.06 -3.33
CA ASP A 44 -0.99 -14.13 -2.59
C ASP A 44 -0.40 -13.68 -1.24
N LEU A 45 -0.66 -12.42 -0.83
CA LEU A 45 -0.15 -11.77 0.39
C LEU A 45 1.38 -11.65 0.46
N LYS A 46 2.10 -12.11 -0.56
CA LYS A 46 3.56 -12.17 -0.60
C LYS A 46 4.13 -11.16 -1.59
N ASN A 47 3.61 -11.17 -2.81
CA ASN A 47 4.05 -10.31 -3.89
C ASN A 47 3.11 -9.11 -3.95
N TRP A 48 3.67 -7.93 -3.67
CA TRP A 48 2.94 -6.68 -3.62
C TRP A 48 3.42 -5.74 -4.72
N LYS A 49 2.49 -5.18 -5.48
CA LYS A 49 2.77 -4.17 -6.50
C LYS A 49 2.03 -2.89 -6.18
N GLN A 50 2.72 -1.75 -6.20
CA GLN A 50 2.05 -0.46 -6.10
C GLN A 50 1.21 -0.21 -7.36
N VAL A 51 -0.08 0.07 -7.17
CA VAL A 51 -1.04 0.35 -8.26
C VAL A 51 -1.44 1.82 -8.32
N GLY A 52 -1.07 2.61 -7.33
CA GLY A 52 -1.32 4.05 -7.29
C GLY A 52 -1.03 4.67 -5.94
N ASN A 53 -1.56 5.87 -5.73
CA ASN A 53 -1.58 6.61 -4.47
C ASN A 53 -2.99 7.18 -4.29
N VAL A 54 -3.50 7.23 -3.07
CA VAL A 54 -4.85 7.78 -2.82
C VAL A 54 -4.87 9.29 -3.01
N ILE A 55 -3.78 9.96 -2.61
CA ILE A 55 -3.59 11.40 -2.73
C ILE A 55 -2.60 11.67 -3.86
N ASP A 56 -3.12 11.97 -5.05
CA ASP A 56 -2.33 12.19 -6.27
C ASP A 56 -2.56 13.56 -6.93
N ARG A 57 -3.47 14.37 -6.38
CA ARG A 57 -3.76 15.74 -6.84
C ARG A 57 -3.50 16.76 -5.73
N PRO A 58 -2.93 17.94 -6.06
CA PRO A 58 -2.71 19.00 -5.08
C PRO A 58 -3.99 19.41 -4.32
N SER A 59 -5.16 19.36 -4.97
CA SER A 59 -6.45 19.69 -4.34
C SER A 59 -6.90 18.71 -3.25
N GLN A 60 -6.23 17.57 -3.08
CA GLN A 60 -6.49 16.60 -2.01
C GLN A 60 -5.58 16.83 -0.79
N MET A 61 -4.60 17.73 -0.89
CA MET A 61 -3.77 18.17 0.22
C MET A 61 -4.51 19.28 0.95
N THR A 62 -4.89 19.05 2.20
CA THR A 62 -5.55 20.03 3.08
C THR A 62 -4.56 20.79 3.93
#